data_AF-A0A966RAX6-F1
#
_entry.id   AF-A0A966RAX6-F1
#
_cell.length_a   1.000
_cell.length_b   1.000
_cell.length_c   1.000
_cell.angle_alpha   90.00
_cell.angle_beta   90.00
_cell.angle_gamma   90.00
#
_symmetry.space_group_name_H-M   'P 1'
#
loop_
_entity.id
_entity.type
_entity.pdbx_description
1 polymer ?
#
loop_
_entity_poly.entity_id
_entity_poly.type
_entity_poly.pdbx_seq_one_letter_code
_entity_poly.pdbx_strand_id
1 'polypeptide(L)'
;MSLSARAFARRNKMSATATATFYKLSVNGIVYLVDPATAKAYTYDLTNPLEIGQIIWTDPAAPPQIELCADWAAKLTAARASITAAATA
;
A
#
# COMPACT_ATOMS: atom_id res chain seq x y z
N MET A 1 53.89 -13.25 -16.07
CA MET A 1 52.66 -13.67 -16.77
C MET A 1 51.47 -13.33 -15.88
N SER A 2 50.68 -12.35 -16.32
CA SER A 2 49.49 -11.86 -15.62
C SER A 2 48.29 -12.72 -16.02
N LEU A 3 47.49 -13.19 -15.05
CA LEU A 3 46.21 -13.83 -15.29
C LEU A 3 45.10 -13.05 -14.60
N SER A 4 44.34 -12.31 -15.42
CA SER A 4 43.03 -11.79 -15.10
C SER A 4 42.01 -12.91 -14.92
N ALA A 5 41.11 -12.80 -13.94
CA ALA A 5 39.68 -13.17 -14.04
C ALA A 5 39.00 -12.96 -12.67
N ARG A 6 38.19 -11.89 -12.54
CA ARG A 6 36.72 -11.93 -12.63
C ARG A 6 36.02 -12.34 -11.33
N ALA A 7 35.64 -11.29 -10.59
CA ALA A 7 34.32 -11.04 -10.02
C ALA A 7 33.39 -12.23 -9.77
N PHE A 8 33.06 -12.45 -8.49
CA PHE A 8 31.68 -12.79 -8.11
C PHE A 8 31.40 -12.23 -6.72
N ALA A 9 31.33 -10.90 -6.61
CA ALA A 9 30.64 -10.28 -5.48
C ALA A 9 29.17 -10.71 -5.61
N ARG A 10 28.77 -11.73 -4.85
CA ARG A 10 27.35 -12.03 -4.61
C ARG A 10 26.77 -10.78 -3.98
N ARG A 11 26.15 -9.94 -4.80
CA ARG A 11 25.30 -8.84 -4.36
C ARG A 11 24.19 -9.51 -3.57
N ASN A 12 24.38 -9.55 -2.26
CA ASN A 12 23.36 -9.94 -1.31
C ASN A 12 22.25 -8.93 -1.53
N LYS A 13 21.28 -9.31 -2.38
CA LYS A 13 20.07 -8.56 -2.64
C LYS A 13 19.27 -8.73 -1.36
N MET A 14 19.67 -7.99 -0.32
CA MET A 14 18.76 -7.68 0.77
C MET A 14 17.60 -7.02 0.07
N SER A 15 16.55 -7.80 -0.18
CA SER A 15 15.23 -7.27 -0.44
C SER A 15 14.93 -6.49 0.82
N ALA A 16 15.28 -5.20 0.81
CA ALA A 16 14.77 -4.26 1.77
C ALA A 16 13.27 -4.26 1.51
N THR A 17 12.56 -5.16 2.19
CA THR A 17 11.13 -5.05 2.40
C THR A 17 11.01 -3.73 3.12
N ALA A 18 10.84 -2.64 2.38
CA ALA A 18 10.64 -1.32 2.94
C ALA A 18 9.44 -1.49 3.87
N THR A 19 9.68 -1.39 5.18
CA THR A 19 8.62 -1.49 6.16
C THR A 19 7.69 -0.31 5.91
N ALA A 20 6.63 -0.53 5.15
CA ALA A 20 5.65 0.49 4.82
C ALA A 20 5.00 0.93 6.14
N THR A 21 5.22 2.17 6.52
CA THR A 21 4.62 2.76 7.72
C THR A 21 3.27 3.31 7.31
N PHE A 22 2.20 2.79 7.89
CA PHE A 22 0.84 3.27 7.62
C PHE A 22 0.30 4.03 8.82
N TYR A 23 -0.35 5.16 8.56
CA TYR A 23 -1.14 5.88 9.55
C TYR A 23 -2.62 5.57 9.38
N LYS A 24 -3.33 5.50 10.50
CA LYS A 24 -4.79 5.40 10.49
C LYS A 24 -5.38 6.79 10.33
N LEU A 25 -6.16 7.00 9.28
CA LEU A 25 -6.85 8.27 9.03
C LEU A 25 -8.35 8.03 8.85
N SER A 26 -9.18 8.89 9.45
CA SER A 26 -10.63 8.89 9.24
C SER A 26 -10.98 10.04 8.29
N VAL A 27 -11.60 9.71 7.16
CA VAL A 27 -12.09 10.68 6.17
C VAL A 27 -13.57 10.44 5.97
N ASN A 28 -14.41 11.44 6.25
CA ASN A 28 -15.87 11.36 6.15
C ASN A 28 -16.49 10.14 6.88
N GLY A 29 -15.89 9.74 8.00
CA GLY A 29 -16.34 8.59 8.81
C GLY A 29 -15.84 7.23 8.35
N ILE A 30 -15.05 7.15 7.28
CA ILE A 30 -14.43 5.92 6.79
C ILE A 30 -12.95 5.91 7.19
N VAL A 31 -12.48 4.78 7.71
CA VAL A 31 -11.10 4.60 8.16
C VAL A 31 -10.25 4.00 7.04
N TYR A 32 -9.13 4.65 6.76
CA TYR A 32 -8.14 4.24 5.77
C TYR A 32 -6.76 4.06 6.40
N LEU A 33 -5.97 3.14 5.84
CA LEU A 33 -4.53 3.12 6.06
C LEU A 33 -3.89 4.06 5.04
N VAL A 34 -3.06 4.98 5.50
CA VAL A 34 -2.45 6.00 4.64
C VAL A 34 -0.94 5.86 4.71
N ASP A 35 -0.31 5.75 3.54
CA ASP A 35 1.13 5.87 3.44
C ASP A 35 1.51 7.37 3.41
N PRO A 36 2.23 7.88 4.43
CA PRO A 36 2.59 9.29 4.53
C PRO A 36 3.58 9.72 3.43
N ALA A 37 4.36 8.80 2.88
CA ALA A 37 5.39 9.11 1.89
C ALA A 37 4.78 9.32 0.50
N THR A 38 3.70 8.59 0.20
CA THR A 38 3.04 8.62 -1.12
C THR A 38 1.67 9.28 -1.09
N ALA A 39 1.14 9.62 0.09
CA ALA A 39 -0.22 10.08 0.32
C ALA A 39 -1.31 9.12 -0.22
N LYS A 40 -0.98 7.84 -0.41
CA LYS A 40 -1.92 6.84 -0.91
C LYS A 40 -2.80 6.29 0.20
N ALA A 41 -4.08 6.07 -0.12
CA ALA A 41 -5.06 5.49 0.76
C ALA A 41 -5.29 4.00 0.42
N TYR A 42 -5.28 3.19 1.47
CA TYR A 42 -5.45 1.74 1.43
C TYR A 42 -6.60 1.29 2.33
N THR A 43 -7.13 0.11 2.06
CA THR A 43 -8.11 -0.57 2.94
C THR A 43 -7.51 -0.83 4.32
N TYR A 44 -8.36 -0.92 5.35
CA TYR A 44 -7.95 -1.21 6.73
C TYR A 44 -7.61 -2.70 6.97
N ASP A 45 -7.24 -3.43 5.93
CA ASP A 45 -6.78 -4.81 6.05
C ASP A 45 -5.26 -4.82 6.14
N LEU A 46 -4.73 -5.08 7.33
CA LEU A 46 -3.28 -5.12 7.57
C LEU A 46 -2.59 -6.34 6.93
N THR A 47 -3.34 -7.38 6.58
CA THR A 47 -2.80 -8.58 5.94
C THR A 47 -2.70 -8.41 4.42
N ASN A 48 -3.63 -7.65 3.84
CA ASN A 48 -3.65 -7.34 2.41
C ASN A 48 -4.17 -5.91 2.17
N PRO A 49 -3.35 -4.88 2.45
CA PRO A 49 -3.74 -3.49 2.26
C PRO A 49 -3.87 -3.19 0.77
N LEU A 50 -5.09 -2.89 0.34
CA LEU A 50 -5.41 -2.64 -1.06
C LEU A 50 -5.50 -1.14 -1.31
N GLU A 51 -4.73 -0.63 -2.26
CA GLU A 51 -4.80 0.76 -2.69
C GLU A 51 -6.16 1.06 -3.34
N ILE A 52 -6.85 2.06 -2.81
CA ILE A 52 -8.20 2.45 -3.26
C ILE A 52 -8.29 3.93 -3.66
N GLY A 53 -7.24 4.71 -3.39
CA GLY A 53 -7.23 6.12 -3.75
C GLY A 53 -6.02 6.87 -3.20
N GLN A 54 -6.14 8.19 -3.19
CA GLN A 54 -5.15 9.11 -2.66
C GLN A 54 -5.80 10.09 -1.69
N ILE A 55 -5.06 10.45 -0.65
CA ILE A 55 -5.42 11.51 0.28
C ILE A 55 -4.94 12.84 -0.28
N ILE A 56 -5.84 13.80 -0.33
CA ILE A 56 -5.55 15.16 -0.75
C ILE A 56 -5.67 16.07 0.47
N TRP A 57 -4.56 16.71 0.81
CA TRP A 57 -4.49 17.76 1.83
C TRP A 57 -4.18 19.09 1.15
N THR A 58 -5.23 19.79 0.70
CA THR A 58 -5.08 21.12 0.10
C THR A 58 -4.93 22.22 1.14
N ASP A 59 -5.56 22.07 2.30
CA ASP A 59 -5.54 23.03 3.41
C ASP A 59 -5.34 22.27 4.75
N PRO A 60 -4.29 22.57 5.53
CA PRO A 60 -4.08 21.95 6.84
C PRO A 60 -5.14 22.32 7.89
N ALA A 61 -5.90 23.40 7.67
CA ALA A 61 -7.03 23.78 8.54
C ALA A 61 -8.34 23.08 8.17
N ALA A 62 -8.39 22.42 7.00
CA ALA A 62 -9.55 21.68 6.52
C ALA A 62 -9.40 20.16 6.75
N PRO A 63 -10.51 19.42 6.84
CA PRO A 63 -10.46 17.96 6.84
C PRO A 63 -9.81 17.44 5.54
N PRO A 64 -8.96 16.40 5.62
CA PRO A 64 -8.40 15.78 4.43
C PRO A 64 -9.51 15.20 3.54
N GLN A 65 -9.31 15.27 2.23
CA GLN A 65 -10.20 14.65 1.25
C GLN A 65 -9.59 13.36 0.73
N ILE A 66 -10.43 12.45 0.23
CA ILE A 66 -9.99 11.25 -0.47
C ILE A 66 -10.50 11.28 -1.90
N GLU A 67 -9.60 11.11 -2.85
CA GLU A 67 -9.95 10.86 -4.23
C GLU A 67 -9.80 9.36 -4.49
N LEU A 68 -10.92 8.70 -4.71
CA LEU A 68 -10.96 7.27 -4.98
C LEU A 68 -10.56 7.00 -6.43
N CYS A 69 -9.76 5.97 -6.65
CA CYS A 69 -9.45 5.51 -8.01
C CYS A 69 -10.71 5.00 -8.72
N ALA A 70 -10.83 5.17 -10.03
CA ALA A 70 -12.07 4.86 -10.76
C ALA A 70 -12.59 3.41 -10.57
N ASP A 71 -11.70 2.47 -10.31
CA ASP A 71 -11.97 1.04 -10.14
C ASP A 71 -12.04 0.59 -8.67
N TRP A 72 -12.09 1.52 -7.71
CA TRP A 72 -12.07 1.23 -6.26
C TRP A 72 -13.15 0.21 -5.84
N ALA A 73 -14.35 0.31 -6.41
CA ALA A 73 -15.48 -0.56 -6.06
C ALA A 73 -15.26 -2.01 -6.53
N ALA A 74 -14.68 -2.18 -7.72
CA ALA A 74 -14.33 -3.49 -8.26
C ALA A 74 -13.21 -4.14 -7.43
N LYS A 75 -12.19 -3.35 -7.07
CA LYS A 75 -11.09 -3.75 -6.19
C LYS A 75 -11.58 -4.27 -4.83
N LEU A 76 -12.49 -3.55 -4.18
CA LEU A 76 -13.09 -3.99 -2.91
C LEU A 76 -13.93 -5.26 -3.06
N THR A 77 -14.68 -5.38 -4.15
CA THR A 77 -15.50 -6.57 -4.42
C THR A 77 -14.63 -7.81 -4.61
N ALA A 78 -13.54 -7.68 -5.38
CA ALA A 78 -12.57 -8.75 -5.58
C ALA A 78 -11.87 -9.15 -4.27
N ALA A 79 -11.44 -8.18 -3.47
CA ALA A 79 -10.81 -8.44 -2.17
C ALA A 79 -11.76 -9.19 -1.22
N ARG A 80 -13.03 -8.77 -1.14
CA ARG A 80 -14.04 -9.46 -0.32
C ARG A 80 -14.27 -10.89 -0.78
N ALA A 81 -14.37 -11.14 -2.09
CA ALA A 81 -14.55 -12.48 -2.63
C ALA A 81 -13.38 -13.41 -2.26
N SER A 82 -12.14 -12.91 -2.29
CA SER A 82 -10.97 -13.69 -1.88
C SER A 82 -10.94 -14.04 -0.40
N ILE A 83 -11.45 -13.15 0.48
CA ILE A 83 -11.54 -13.40 1.92
C ILE A 83 -12.62 -14.46 2.21
N THR A 84 -13.78 -14.37 1.56
CA THR A 84 -14.87 -15.34 1.75
C THR A 84 -14.48 -16.74 1.26
N ALA A 85 -13.77 -16.83 0.13
CA ALA A 85 -13.26 -18.11 -0.36
C ALA A 85 -12.23 -18.75 0.59
N ALA A 86 -11.38 -17.95 1.23
CA ALA A 86 -10.43 -18.44 2.22
C ALA A 86 -11.08 -18.88 3.54
N ALA A 87 -12.28 -18.37 3.86
CA ALA A 87 -13.01 -18.71 5.08
C ALA A 87 -13.93 -19.94 4.94
N THR A 88 -14.10 -20.48 3.72
CA THR A 88 -14.99 -21.62 3.42
C THR A 88 -14.26 -22.87 2.93
N ALA A 89 -12.94 -22.83 2.83
CA ALA A 89 -12.07 -23.98 2.53
C ALA A 89 -11.47 -24.55 3.81
#